data_AF-A0AA90T1V5-F1
#
_entry.id   AF-A0AA90T1V5-F1
#
_cell.length_a   1.000
_cell.length_b   1.000
_cell.length_c   1.000
_cell.angle_alpha   90.00
_cell.angle_beta   90.00
_cell.angle_gamma   90.00
#
_symmetry.space_group_name_H-M   'P 1'
#
loop_
_entity.id
_entity.type
_entity.pdbx_description
1 polymer ?
#
loop_
_entity_poly.entity_id
_entity_poly.type
_entity_poly.pdbx_seq_one_letter_code
_entity_poly.pdbx_strand_id
1 'polypeptide(L)'
;MKLTISDQAAKWYIDELGLQEGSHLRFYVRYGGHSTVQSGFSLGIMQEEPETAAAVTTMNEINFYVEEKDLWYFDDHDLLITFNEKLTEPEFHYEKSA
;
A
#
# COMPACT_ATOMS: atom_id res chain seq x y z
N MET A 1 -9.68 8.28 2.45
CA MET A 1 -8.41 7.57 2.23
C MET A 1 -7.85 7.89 0.86
N LYS A 2 -6.64 8.44 0.84
CA LYS A 2 -5.77 8.62 -0.31
C LYS A 2 -4.56 7.69 -0.17
N LEU A 3 -4.14 7.07 -1.27
CA LEU A 3 -2.92 6.27 -1.34
C LEU A 3 -1.80 7.08 -2.00
N THR A 4 -0.70 7.28 -1.28
CA THR A 4 0.51 7.93 -1.79
C THR A 4 1.71 7.01 -1.56
N ILE A 5 2.60 6.89 -2.54
CA ILE A 5 3.84 6.14 -2.43
C ILE A 5 5.02 7.01 -2.89
N SER A 6 6.18 6.87 -2.26
CA SER A 6 7.40 7.57 -2.68
C SER A 6 8.07 6.86 -3.86
N ASP A 7 8.82 7.61 -4.68
CA ASP A 7 9.56 7.04 -5.82
C ASP A 7 10.49 5.88 -5.39
N GLN A 8 11.14 6.03 -4.23
CA GLN A 8 12.05 5.01 -3.68
C GLN A 8 11.29 3.74 -3.29
N ALA A 9 10.13 3.87 -2.63
CA ALA A 9 9.33 2.72 -2.22
C ALA A 9 8.71 2.00 -3.43
N ALA A 10 8.19 2.77 -4.40
CA ALA A 10 7.66 2.22 -5.64
C ALA A 10 8.73 1.43 -6.39
N LYS A 11 9.95 1.99 -6.51
CA LYS A 11 11.08 1.29 -7.13
C LYS A 11 11.45 0.01 -6.39
N TRP A 12 11.47 0.04 -5.05
CA TRP A 12 11.75 -1.16 -4.26
C TRP A 12 10.75 -2.28 -4.56
N TYR A 13 9.45 -1.99 -4.60
CA TYR A 13 8.45 -3.02 -4.95
C TYR A 13 8.63 -3.55 -6.37
N ILE A 14 8.97 -2.69 -7.32
CA ILE A 14 9.21 -3.08 -8.71
C ILE A 14 10.40 -4.05 -8.78
N ASP A 15 11.51 -3.69 -8.16
CA ASP A 15 12.75 -4.46 -8.20
C ASP A 15 12.60 -5.78 -7.41
N GLU A 16 12.01 -5.75 -6.22
CA GLU A 16 11.89 -6.91 -5.32
C GLU A 16 10.87 -7.94 -5.83
N LEU A 17 9.75 -7.48 -6.41
CA LEU A 17 8.70 -8.37 -6.92
C LEU A 17 8.81 -8.63 -8.42
N GLY A 18 9.77 -8.00 -9.11
CA GLY A 18 9.94 -8.12 -10.57
C GLY A 18 8.73 -7.63 -11.35
N LEU A 19 8.11 -6.53 -10.90
CA LEU A 19 6.89 -6.00 -11.54
C LEU A 19 7.22 -5.44 -12.92
N GLN A 20 6.31 -5.69 -13.87
CA GLN A 20 6.40 -5.18 -15.24
C GLN A 20 5.41 -4.04 -15.44
N GLU A 21 5.68 -3.17 -16.41
CA GLU A 21 4.77 -2.10 -16.84
C GLU A 21 3.33 -2.62 -17.00
N GLY A 22 2.36 -1.90 -16.44
CA GLY A 22 0.96 -2.30 -16.40
C GLY A 22 0.60 -3.27 -15.27
N SER A 23 1.54 -3.73 -14.45
CA SER A 23 1.23 -4.58 -13.30
C SER A 23 0.43 -3.83 -12.24
N HIS A 24 -0.33 -4.59 -11.47
CA HIS A 24 -1.13 -4.11 -10.35
C HIS A 24 -0.61 -4.71 -9.04
N LEU A 25 -0.33 -3.85 -8.06
CA LEU A 25 0.06 -4.26 -6.71
C LEU A 25 -0.98 -3.79 -5.71
N ARG A 26 -1.64 -4.76 -5.07
CA ARG A 26 -2.69 -4.55 -4.07
C ARG A 26 -2.10 -4.53 -2.67
N PHE A 27 -2.48 -3.53 -1.88
CA PHE A 27 -2.35 -3.52 -0.43
C PHE A 27 -3.66 -4.01 0.19
N TYR A 28 -3.62 -5.11 0.95
CA TYR A 28 -4.80 -5.75 1.52
C TYR A 28 -4.64 -6.02 3.00
N VAL A 29 -5.75 -6.11 3.72
CA VAL A 29 -5.75 -6.26 5.17
C VAL A 29 -5.58 -7.74 5.52
N ARG A 30 -4.66 -8.04 6.45
CA ARG A 30 -4.44 -9.38 7.00
C ARG A 30 -4.63 -9.39 8.50
N TYR A 31 -5.28 -10.44 8.99
CA TYR A 31 -5.30 -10.75 10.41
C TYR A 31 -3.92 -11.23 10.86
N GLY A 32 -3.43 -10.70 11.97
CA GLY A 32 -2.08 -10.89 12.48
C GLY A 32 -1.19 -9.68 12.19
N GLY A 33 -0.34 -9.35 13.16
CA GLY A 33 0.55 -8.19 13.11
C GLY A 33 0.15 -7.10 14.12
N HIS A 34 0.91 -6.01 14.10
CA HIS A 34 0.69 -4.85 14.96
C HIS A 34 0.63 -3.60 14.07
N SER A 35 -0.58 -3.07 13.89
CA SER A 35 -0.82 -1.78 13.23
C SER A 35 -1.16 -0.72 14.25
N THR A 36 -0.81 0.52 13.92
CA THR A 36 -1.14 1.71 14.71
C THR A 36 -2.61 2.11 14.57
N VAL A 37 -3.32 1.66 13.52
CA VAL A 37 -4.73 1.99 13.29
C VAL A 37 -5.65 0.93 13.88
N GLN A 38 -5.52 -0.33 13.43
CA GLN A 38 -6.34 -1.45 13.90
C GLN A 38 -5.47 -2.52 14.56
N SER A 39 -5.63 -2.70 15.87
CA SER A 39 -4.88 -3.70 16.63
C SER A 39 -5.18 -5.12 16.15
N GLY A 40 -4.12 -5.92 15.95
CA GLY A 40 -4.24 -7.31 15.50
C GLY A 40 -4.34 -7.48 13.97
N PHE A 41 -4.22 -6.39 13.20
CA PHE A 41 -4.21 -6.42 11.75
C PHE A 41 -2.95 -5.76 11.17
N SER A 42 -2.58 -6.14 9.96
CA SER A 42 -1.48 -5.57 9.18
C SER A 42 -1.84 -5.48 7.71
N LEU A 43 -1.04 -4.76 6.93
CA LEU A 43 -1.14 -4.76 5.47
C LEU A 43 -0.24 -5.83 4.87
N GLY A 44 -0.81 -6.62 3.98
CA GLY A 44 -0.09 -7.48 3.04
C GLY A 44 -0.06 -6.86 1.65
N ILE A 45 0.79 -7.42 0.79
CA ILE A 45 0.91 -7.04 -0.63
C ILE A 45 0.64 -8.25 -1.52
N MET A 46 -0.06 -8.06 -2.63
CA MET A 46 -0.35 -9.10 -3.62
C MET A 46 -0.38 -8.51 -5.03
N GLN A 47 0.22 -9.20 -5.99
CA GLN A 47 0.08 -8.85 -7.39
C GLN A 47 -1.22 -9.44 -7.92
N GLU A 48 -2.26 -8.62 -8.03
CA GLU A 48 -3.57 -9.01 -8.55
C GLU A 48 -4.22 -7.80 -9.23
N GLU A 49 -5.15 -8.03 -10.15
CA GLU A 49 -5.93 -6.95 -10.78
C GLU A 49 -7.05 -6.46 -9.83
N PRO A 50 -7.39 -5.16 -9.88
CA PRO A 50 -8.43 -4.60 -9.02
C PRO A 50 -9.83 -5.12 -9.40
N GLU A 51 -10.61 -5.52 -8.40
CA GLU A 51 -12.03 -5.81 -8.55
C GLU A 51 -12.86 -4.53 -8.38
N THR A 52 -12.65 -3.79 -7.28
CA THR A 52 -13.30 -2.51 -6.99
C THR A 52 -12.36 -1.64 -6.16
N ALA A 53 -11.37 -1.06 -6.85
CA ALA A 53 -10.37 -0.22 -6.19
C ALA A 53 -10.99 1.06 -5.62
N ALA A 54 -10.77 1.29 -4.33
CA ALA A 54 -11.19 2.52 -3.66
C ALA A 54 -10.13 3.62 -3.67
N ALA A 55 -8.85 3.23 -3.69
CA ALA A 55 -7.74 4.15 -3.85
C ALA A 55 -6.72 3.53 -4.80
N VAL A 56 -6.26 4.33 -5.77
CA VAL A 56 -5.28 3.93 -6.78
C VAL A 56 -4.26 5.04 -6.93
N THR A 57 -3.00 4.66 -7.05
CA THR A 57 -1.88 5.55 -7.40
C THR A 57 -1.01 4.84 -8.42
N THR A 58 -0.66 5.53 -9.50
CA THR A 58 0.19 4.98 -10.56
C THR A 58 1.57 5.61 -10.46
N MET A 59 2.61 4.78 -10.34
CA MET A 59 4.00 5.21 -10.32
C MET A 59 4.87 4.25 -11.11
N ASN A 60 5.75 4.80 -11.94
CA ASN A 60 6.62 4.03 -12.85
C ASN A 60 5.83 2.99 -13.65
N GLU A 61 4.65 3.38 -14.14
CA GLU A 61 3.74 2.53 -14.94
C GLU A 61 3.19 1.30 -14.20
N ILE A 62 3.34 1.25 -12.87
CA ILE A 62 2.73 0.27 -11.97
C ILE A 62 1.56 0.91 -11.23
N ASN A 63 0.48 0.15 -11.11
CA ASN A 63 -0.73 0.57 -10.40
C ASN A 63 -0.73 -0.01 -8.99
N PHE A 64 -0.55 0.86 -8.00
CA PHE A 64 -0.64 0.55 -6.58
C PHE A 64 -2.05 0.86 -6.09
N TYR A 65 -2.69 -0.04 -5.35
CA TYR A 65 -4.08 0.18 -4.97
C TYR A 65 -4.54 -0.55 -3.71
N VAL A 66 -5.71 -0.14 -3.21
CA VAL A 66 -6.47 -0.77 -2.12
C VAL A 66 -7.91 -1.00 -2.58
N GLU A 67 -8.49 -2.13 -2.22
CA GLU A 67 -9.88 -2.48 -2.51
C GLU A 67 -10.88 -1.77 -1.57
N GLU A 68 -12.09 -1.52 -2.05
CA GLU A 68 -13.17 -0.92 -1.24
C GLU A 68 -13.46 -1.72 0.03
N LYS A 69 -13.42 -3.06 -0.06
CA LYS A 69 -13.63 -3.96 1.08
C LYS A 69 -12.57 -3.86 2.19
N ASP A 70 -11.42 -3.24 1.90
CA ASP A 70 -10.32 -3.04 2.84
C ASP A 70 -10.31 -1.64 3.46
N LEU A 71 -11.19 -0.72 3.02
CA LEU A 71 -11.23 0.68 3.51
C LEU A 71 -11.46 0.82 5.01
N TRP A 72 -12.25 -0.07 5.61
CA TRP A 72 -12.57 -0.03 7.05
C TRP A 72 -11.32 -0.07 7.93
N TYR A 73 -10.24 -0.70 7.47
CA TYR A 73 -8.99 -0.80 8.21
C TYR A 73 -8.31 0.55 8.40
N PHE A 74 -8.49 1.45 7.43
CA PHE A 74 -7.84 2.75 7.44
C PHE A 74 -8.56 3.76 8.32
N ASP A 75 -9.82 3.53 8.73
CA ASP A 75 -10.55 4.37 9.70
C ASP A 75 -10.42 5.88 9.43
N ASP A 76 -10.73 6.32 8.21
CA ASP A 76 -10.57 7.71 7.75
C ASP A 76 -9.12 8.24 7.78
N HIS A 77 -8.12 7.35 7.68
CA HIS A 77 -6.73 7.71 7.45
C HIS A 77 -6.34 7.52 5.96
N ASP A 78 -5.43 8.36 5.51
CA ASP A 78 -4.67 8.21 4.28
C ASP A 78 -3.49 7.28 4.50
N LEU A 79 -3.11 6.54 3.46
CA LEU A 79 -1.97 5.64 3.46
C LEU A 79 -0.81 6.30 2.69
N LEU A 80 0.27 6.57 3.41
CA LEU A 80 1.52 7.04 2.85
C LEU A 80 2.58 5.94 2.98
N ILE A 81 3.16 5.55 1.86
CA ILE A 81 4.20 4.53 1.78
C ILE A 81 5.52 5.21 1.45
N THR A 82 6.48 5.14 2.37
CA THR A 82 7.82 5.70 2.19
C THR A 82 8.87 4.59 2.17
N PHE A 83 10.14 4.95 1.98
CA PHE A 83 11.24 4.00 2.02
C PHE A 83 12.15 4.33 3.22
N ASN A 84 12.34 3.37 4.11
CA ASN A 84 13.22 3.52 5.26
C ASN A 84 14.64 3.11 4.86
N GLU A 85 15.52 4.09 4.64
CA GLU A 85 16.91 3.83 4.21
C GLU A 85 17.75 3.04 5.23
N LYS A 86 17.37 3.05 6.53
CA LYS A 86 18.11 2.34 7.58
C LYS A 86 17.75 0.85 7.60
N LEU A 87 16.48 0.54 7.42
CA LEU A 87 15.96 -0.83 7.38
C LEU A 87 15.95 -1.40 5.97
N THR A 88 16.18 -0.55 4.95
CA THR A 88 16.18 -0.89 3.53
C THR A 88 14.88 -1.52 3.05
N GLU A 89 13.75 -1.06 3.59
CA GLU A 89 12.41 -1.59 3.32
C GLU A 89 11.36 -0.47 3.24
N PRO A 90 10.21 -0.70 2.57
CA PRO A 90 9.08 0.21 2.60
C PRO A 90 8.46 0.32 4.00
N GLU A 91 8.03 1.52 4.36
CA GLU A 91 7.40 1.82 5.64
C GLU A 91 6.00 2.42 5.41
N PHE A 92 5.03 1.97 6.21
CA PHE A 92 3.64 2.44 6.13
C PHE A 92 3.35 3.50 7.19
N HIS A 93 2.82 4.63 6.75
CA HIS A 93 2.33 5.70 7.60
C HIS A 93 0.84 5.91 7.37
N TYR A 94 0.13 6.15 8.47
CA TYR A 94 -1.31 6.39 8.48
C TYR A 94 -1.54 7.82 8.97
N GLU A 95 -2.02 8.68 8.08
CA GLU A 95 -2.24 10.09 8.37
C GLU A 95 -3.75 10.36 8.40
N LYS A 96 -4.25 10.97 9.47
CA LYS A 96 -5.68 11.24 9.55
C LYS A 96 -6.09 12.21 8.44
N SER A 97 -7.10 11.84 7.65
CA SER A 97 -7.63 12.73 6.61
C SER A 97 -8.19 14.01 7.28
N ALA A 98 -7.85 15.17 6.74
CA ALA A 98 -8.27 16.48 7.26
C ALA A 98 -9.75 16.80 6.96
#